data_AF-A0A847M6Q2-F1
#
_entry.id   AF-A0A847M6Q2-F1
#
_cell.length_a   1.000
_cell.length_b   1.000
_cell.length_c   1.000
_cell.angle_alpha   90.00
_cell.angle_beta   90.00
_cell.angle_gamma   90.00
#
_symmetry.space_group_name_H-M   'P 1'
#
loop_
_entity.id
_entity.type
_entity.pdbx_description
1 polymer ?
#
loop_
_entity_poly.entity_id
_entity_poly.type
_entity_poly.pdbx_seq_one_letter_code
_entity_poly.pdbx_strand_id
1 'polypeptide(L)' 'DHVGFGSDYDGIGETVATPASFLESPQVTQRMLERGFSEELILKFWGGNFMRVLQAAEDAAQA' A
#
# COMPACT_ATOMS: atom_id res chain seq x y z
N ASP A 1 4.65 10.53 -1.93
CA ASP A 1 4.00 10.18 -3.21
C ASP A 1 4.59 8.97 -3.96
N HIS A 2 5.46 8.17 -3.32
CA HIS A 2 6.17 7.06 -3.96
C HIS A 2 6.25 5.79 -3.09
N VAL A 3 5.35 5.62 -2.12
CA VAL A 3 5.30 4.45 -1.24
C VAL A 3 3.93 3.77 -1.40
N GLY A 4 3.92 2.44 -1.48
CA GLY A 4 2.71 1.62 -1.54
C GLY A 4 2.81 0.42 -0.59
N PHE A 5 1.73 -0.36 -0.50
CA PHE A 5 1.69 -1.59 0.30
C PHE A 5 1.67 -2.82 -0.61
N GLY A 6 2.52 -3.80 -0.33
CA GLY A 6 2.51 -5.12 -0.95
C GLY A 6 3.00 -6.13 0.08
N SER A 7 2.08 -6.94 0.61
CA SER A 7 2.35 -7.85 1.73
C SER A 7 2.97 -9.18 1.32
N ASP A 8 2.84 -9.56 0.05
CA ASP A 8 3.21 -10.89 -0.44
C ASP A 8 2.48 -12.04 0.30
N TYR A 9 1.21 -11.82 0.66
CA TYR A 9 0.37 -12.91 1.20
C TYR A 9 0.34 -14.08 0.23
N ASP A 10 0.43 -15.30 0.77
CA ASP A 10 0.53 -16.58 0.05
C ASP A 10 1.80 -16.75 -0.82
N GLY A 11 2.66 -15.72 -0.93
CA GLY A 11 3.97 -15.78 -1.59
C GLY A 11 5.16 -15.78 -0.63
N ILE A 12 4.95 -15.35 0.62
CA ILE A 12 5.99 -15.22 1.62
C ILE A 12 6.42 -16.58 2.19
N GLY A 13 7.72 -16.90 2.11
CA GLY A 13 8.26 -18.17 2.62
C GLY A 13 8.40 -18.22 4.14
N GLU A 14 8.71 -17.10 4.78
CA GLU A 14 8.78 -16.95 6.24
C GLU A 14 8.17 -15.62 6.64
N THR A 15 7.26 -15.65 7.62
CA THR A 15 6.54 -14.45 8.07
C THR A 15 7.51 -13.47 8.75
N VAL A 16 7.75 -12.33 8.12
CA VAL A 16 8.43 -11.18 8.73
C VAL A 16 7.42 -10.27 9.46
N ALA A 17 7.83 -9.08 9.90
CA ALA A 17 7.01 -8.11 10.64
C ALA A 17 5.85 -7.51 9.80
N THR A 18 4.93 -8.37 9.37
CA THR A 18 3.71 -8.10 8.62
C THR A 18 2.53 -8.71 9.37
N PRO A 19 1.30 -8.19 9.20
CA PRO A 19 0.12 -8.85 9.75
C PRO A 19 0.03 -10.30 9.26
N ALA A 20 -0.53 -11.21 10.06
CA ALA A 20 -0.55 -12.63 9.74
C ALA A 20 -1.54 -12.98 8.60
N SER A 21 -2.48 -12.08 8.34
CA SER A 21 -3.52 -12.21 7.32
C SER A 21 -3.91 -10.86 6.75
N PHE A 22 -4.43 -10.83 5.52
CA PHE A 22 -5.01 -9.64 4.93
C PHE A 22 -6.11 -9.00 5.79
N LEU A 23 -6.86 -9.81 6.55
CA LEU A 23 -7.90 -9.32 7.46
C LEU A 23 -7.36 -8.39 8.56
N GLU A 24 -6.06 -8.46 8.85
CA GLU A 24 -5.39 -7.63 9.84
C GLU A 24 -4.79 -6.34 9.25
N SER A 25 -4.91 -6.11 7.95
CA SER A 25 -4.47 -4.88 7.29
C SER A 25 -5.00 -3.56 7.93
N PRO A 26 -6.20 -3.49 8.55
CA PRO A 26 -6.62 -2.29 9.27
C PRO A 26 -5.67 -1.88 10.41
N GLN A 27 -4.93 -2.83 10.99
CA GLN A 27 -3.94 -2.52 12.02
C GLN A 27 -2.80 -1.67 11.47
N VAL A 28 -2.39 -1.85 10.20
CA VAL A 28 -1.37 -1.02 9.55
C VAL A 28 -1.86 0.43 9.50
N THR A 29 -3.09 0.65 9.05
CA THR A 29 -3.72 1.99 9.04
C THR A 29 -3.79 2.59 10.44
N GLN A 30 -4.20 1.82 11.44
CA GLN A 30 -4.23 2.27 12.83
C GLN A 30 -2.84 2.73 13.30
N ARG A 31 -1.80 1.92 13.07
CA ARG A 31 -0.41 2.27 13.42
C ARG A 31 0.11 3.49 12.68
N MET A 32 -0.39 3.76 11.47
CA MET A 32 -0.07 4.97 10.74
C MET A 32 -0.74 6.21 11.37
N LEU A 33 -2.03 6.11 11.70
CA LEU A 33 -2.75 7.18 12.39
C LEU A 33 -2.10 7.51 13.75
N GLU A 34 -1.73 6.50 14.53
CA GLU A 34 -1.01 6.64 15.81
C GLU A 34 0.35 7.37 15.67
N ARG A 35 0.98 7.27 14.49
CA ARG A 35 2.24 7.95 14.16
C ARG A 35 2.05 9.36 13.58
N GLY A 36 0.81 9.82 13.45
CA GLY A 36 0.49 11.16 12.95
C GLY A 36 0.54 11.30 11.43
N PHE A 37 0.49 10.19 10.69
CA PHE A 37 0.32 10.28 9.23
C PHE A 37 -1.07 10.85 8.89
N SER A 38 -1.13 11.73 7.89
CA SER A 38 -2.41 12.28 7.42
C SER A 38 -3.24 11.23 6.69
N GLU A 39 -4.56 11.40 6.71
CA GLU A 39 -5.47 10.56 5.93
C GLU A 39 -5.14 10.58 4.43
N GLU A 40 -4.75 11.75 3.90
CA GLU A 40 -4.30 11.87 2.51
C GLU A 40 -3.09 10.98 2.20
N LEU A 41 -2.10 10.94 3.11
CA LEU A 41 -0.93 10.09 2.94
C LEU A 41 -1.29 8.61 3.01
N ILE A 42 -2.19 8.24 3.93
CA ILE A 42 -2.68 6.86 4.09
C ILE A 42 -3.44 6.42 2.83
N LEU A 43 -4.28 7.27 2.25
CA LEU A 43 -4.99 7.00 0.99
C LEU A 43 -4.02 6.81 -0.18
N LYS A 44 -2.98 7.67 -0.26
CA LYS A 44 -1.91 7.51 -1.26
C LYS A 44 -1.15 6.20 -1.09
N PHE A 45 -0.85 5.81 0.15
CA PHE A 45 -0.18 4.56 0.49
C PHE A 45 -0.98 3.31 0.10
N TRP A 46 -2.29 3.29 0.38
CA TRP A 46 -3.14 2.13 0.10
C TRP A 46 -3.49 1.92 -1.38
N GLY A 47 -3.29 2.93 -2.23
CA GLY A 47 -3.54 2.76 -3.65
C GLY A 47 -3.40 4.01 -4.50
N GLY A 48 -3.54 5.21 -3.93
CA GLY A 48 -3.47 6.45 -4.73
C GLY A 48 -2.15 6.59 -5.51
N ASN A 49 -1.02 6.22 -4.91
CA ASN A 49 0.28 6.24 -5.60
C ASN A 49 0.35 5.18 -6.71
N PHE A 50 -0.21 3.99 -6.48
CA PHE A 50 -0.24 2.92 -7.47
C PHE A 50 -1.10 3.32 -8.67
N MET A 51 -2.32 3.82 -8.45
CA MET A 51 -3.22 4.26 -9.52
C MET A 51 -2.61 5.37 -10.38
N ARG A 52 -1.90 6.32 -9.75
CA ARG A 52 -1.15 7.37 -10.48
C ARG A 52 -0.11 6.78 -11.44
N VAL A 53 0.62 5.75 -11.00
CA VAL A 53 1.65 5.10 -11.83
C VAL A 53 1.02 4.22 -12.91
N LEU A 54 -0.05 3.49 -12.58
CA LEU A 54 -0.79 2.68 -13.54
C LEU A 54 -1.31 3.53 -14.69
N GLN A 55 -1.96 4.67 -14.40
CA GLN A 55 -2.43 5.60 -15.43
C GLN A 55 -1.29 6.09 -16.34
N ALA A 56 -0.15 6.50 -15.76
CA ALA A 56 0.99 6.96 -16.54
C ALA A 56 1.56 5.85 -17.46
N ALA A 57 1.50 4.59 -17.03
CA ALA A 57 1.93 3.45 -17.84
C ALA A 57 0.95 3.17 -18.99
N GLU A 58 -0.36 3.28 -18.74
CA GLU A 58 -1.40 3.14 -19.76
C GLU A 58 -1.28 4.24 -20.84
N ASP A 59 -1.11 5.50 -20.42
CA ASP A 59 -0.93 6.64 -21.33
C ASP A 59 0.31 6.45 -22.22
N ALA A 60 1.43 5.99 -21.63
CA ALA A 60 2.67 5.74 -22.37
C ALA A 60 2.55 4.58 -23.36
N ALA A 61 1.71 3.58 -23.08
CA ALA A 61 1.48 2.45 -23.98
C ALA A 61 0.59 2.80 -25.19
N GLN A 62 -0.16 3.90 -25.12
CA GLN A 62 -1.06 4.37 -26.19
C GLN A 62 -0.43 5.42 -27.11
N ALA A 63 0.77 5.92 -26.79
CA ALA A 63 1.52 6.90 -27.59
C ALA A 63 2.37 6.21 -28.67
#